data_AF-A0A9X4B297-F1
#
_entry.id   AF-A0A9X4B297-F1
#
_cell.length_a   1.000
_cell.length_b   1.000
_cell.length_c   1.000
_cell.angle_alpha   90.00
_cell.angle_beta   90.00
_cell.angle_gamma   90.00
#
_symmetry.space_group_name_H-M   'P 1'
#
loop_
_entity.id
_entity.type
_entity.pdbx_description
1 polymer ?
#
loop_
_entity_poly.entity_id
_entity_poly.type
_entity_poly.pdbx_seq_one_letter_code
_entity_poly.pdbx_strand_id
1 'polypeptide(L)' 'MWRGIAYIRLSKDDGNDESLSVINRKKIIQEYLEKFFKDEYTIVDVYVDDGISGKTDDSSASFFRMVDDVKL' A
#
# COMPACT_ATOMS: atom_id res chain seq x y z
N MET A 1 8.35 -10.94 -16.47
CA MET A 1 8.12 -10.85 -15.02
C MET A 1 7.97 -9.39 -14.63
N TRP A 2 6.80 -9.00 -14.11
CA TRP A 2 6.47 -7.65 -13.68
C TRP A 2 6.95 -7.40 -12.24
N ARG A 3 7.43 -6.19 -11.98
CA ARG A 3 7.78 -5.73 -10.63
C ARG A 3 6.74 -4.71 -10.20
N GLY A 4 5.94 -5.06 -9.21
CA GLY A 4 4.86 -4.24 -8.69
C GLY A 4 5.17 -3.71 -7.29
N ILE A 5 4.50 -2.64 -6.93
CA ILE A 5 4.55 -2.05 -5.60
C ILE A 5 3.10 -1.93 -5.09
N ALA A 6 2.89 -2.14 -3.80
CA ALA A 6 1.60 -1.87 -3.16
C ALA A 6 1.71 -0.66 -2.24
N TYR A 7 0.76 0.27 -2.35
CA TYR A 7 0.61 1.40 -1.43
C TYR A 7 -0.73 1.29 -0.70
N ILE A 8 -0.68 1.40 0.63
CA ILE A 8 -1.84 1.26 1.53
C ILE A 8 -1.89 2.51 2.41
N ARG A 9 -3.02 3.22 2.39
CA ARG A 9 -3.27 4.35 3.28
C ARG A 9 -4.48 4.05 4.17
N LEU A 10 -4.31 4.25 5.48
CA LEU A 10 -5.37 4.10 6.47
C LEU A 10 -5.77 5.47 7.05
N SER A 11 -7.07 5.66 7.26
CA SER A 11 -7.59 6.84 7.97
C SER A 11 -7.70 6.53 9.46
N LYS A 12 -7.29 7.49 10.29
CA LYS A 12 -7.27 7.37 11.76
C LYS A 12 -8.66 7.22 12.41
N ASP A 13 -9.73 7.52 11.67
CA ASP A 13 -11.09 7.61 12.22
C ASP A 13 -11.76 6.25 12.50
N ASP A 14 -11.19 5.13 12.05
CA ASP A 14 -11.90 3.84 12.08
C ASP A 14 -11.82 3.06 13.40
N GLY A 15 -11.07 3.54 14.40
CA GLY A 15 -11.04 2.96 15.76
C GLY A 15 -10.62 1.48 15.85
N ASN A 16 -10.27 0.87 14.73
CA ASN A 16 -9.83 -0.52 14.58
C ASN A 16 -8.32 -0.60 14.72
N ASP A 17 -7.81 -1.77 15.13
CA ASP A 17 -6.37 -2.02 15.17
C ASP A 17 -5.79 -1.82 13.76
N GLU A 18 -4.95 -0.80 13.60
CA GLU A 18 -4.36 -0.37 12.33
C GLU A 18 -3.59 -1.54 11.68
N SER A 19 -2.97 -2.41 12.49
CA SER A 19 -2.27 -3.61 12.02
C SER A 19 -3.21 -4.59 11.32
N LEU A 20 -4.42 -4.80 11.85
CA LEU A 20 -5.41 -5.70 11.26
C LEU A 20 -5.92 -5.14 9.92
N SER A 21 -6.12 -3.83 9.84
CA SER A 21 -6.51 -3.12 8.61
C SER A 21 -5.46 -3.24 7.50
N VAL A 22 -4.17 -3.10 7.83
CA VAL A 22 -3.06 -3.29 6.87
C VAL A 22 -3.01 -4.73 6.36
N ILE A 23 -3.10 -5.73 7.26
CA ILE A 23 -3.07 -7.15 6.88
C ILE A 23 -4.21 -7.46 5.91
N ASN A 24 -5.42 -6.97 6.22
CA ASN A 24 -6.59 -7.18 5.36
C ASN A 24 -6.40 -6.54 3.97
N ARG A 25 -5.86 -5.32 3.91
CA ARG A 25 -5.55 -4.63 2.64
C ARG A 25 -4.54 -5.41 1.79
N LYS A 26 -3.47 -5.94 2.41
CA LYS A 26 -2.48 -6.78 1.71
C LYS A 26 -3.13 -8.02 1.11
N LYS A 27 -4.01 -8.68 1.86
CA LYS A 27 -4.73 -9.87 1.39
C LYS A 27 -5.62 -9.57 0.18
N ILE A 28 -6.38 -8.48 0.21
CA ILE A 28 -7.24 -8.07 -0.91
C ILE A 28 -6.42 -7.82 -2.18
N ILE A 29 -5.28 -7.13 -2.05
CA ILE A 29 -4.38 -6.86 -3.20
C ILE A 29 -3.83 -8.18 -3.77
N GLN A 30 -3.39 -9.08 -2.89
CA GLN A 30 -2.86 -10.38 -3.30
C GLN A 30 -3.92 -11.23 -4.01
N GLU A 31 -5.12 -11.37 -3.43
CA GLU A 31 -6.23 -12.12 -4.02
C GLU A 31 -6.64 -11.56 -5.39
N TYR A 32 -6.63 -10.23 -5.56
CA TYR A 32 -6.91 -9.60 -6.84
C TYR A 32 -5.88 -9.98 -7.90
N LEU A 33 -4.59 -9.88 -7.57
CA LEU A 33 -3.51 -10.20 -8.50
C LEU A 33 -3.52 -11.68 -8.87
N GLU A 34 -3.66 -12.58 -7.90
CA GLU A 34 -3.75 -14.03 -8.13
C GLU A 34 -4.93 -14.40 -9.04
N LYS A 35 -6.06 -13.69 -8.90
CA LYS A 35 -7.28 -13.99 -9.65
C LYS A 35 -7.32 -13.39 -11.06
N PHE A 36 -6.76 -12.20 -11.24
CA PHE A 36 -6.98 -11.40 -12.45
C PHE A 36 -5.70 -11.06 -13.22
N PHE A 37 -4.53 -11.07 -12.59
CA PHE A 37 -3.27 -10.75 -13.25
C PHE A 37 -2.65 -12.03 -13.82
N LYS A 38 -2.53 -12.10 -15.15
CA LYS A 38 -2.17 -13.33 -15.87
C LYS A 38 -0.66 -13.54 -16.06
N ASP A 39 0.11 -12.46 -15.97
CA ASP A 39 1.56 -12.52 -16.14
C ASP A 39 2.26 -12.81 -14.80
N GLU A 40 3.47 -13.34 -14.85
CA GLU A 40 4.30 -13.48 -13.64
C GLU A 40 4.64 -12.10 -13.06
N TYR A 41 4.43 -11.92 -11.76
CA TYR A 41 4.75 -10.69 -11.04
C TYR A 41 5.44 -10.97 -9.70
N THR A 42 6.09 -9.95 -9.17
CA THR A 42 6.55 -9.90 -7.79
C THR A 42 6.21 -8.53 -7.20
N ILE A 43 5.73 -8.52 -5.95
CA ILE A 43 5.59 -7.28 -5.19
C ILE A 43 6.92 -7.01 -4.49
N VAL A 44 7.61 -5.95 -4.92
CA VAL A 44 8.97 -5.65 -4.45
C VAL A 44 8.98 -4.92 -3.11
N ASP A 45 7.94 -4.14 -2.83
CA ASP A 45 7.77 -3.46 -1.56
C ASP A 45 6.29 -3.10 -1.32
N VAL A 46 5.94 -2.88 -0.05
CA VAL A 46 4.63 -2.41 0.40
C VAL A 46 4.81 -1.18 1.28
N TYR A 47 4.28 -0.06 0.82
CA TYR A 47 4.34 1.24 1.48
C TYR A 47 3.04 1.47 2.24
N VAL A 48 3.13 1.80 3.52
CA VAL A 48 1.96 2.00 4.38
C VAL A 48 2.03 3.40 4.99
N ASP A 49 0.97 4.18 4.79
CA ASP A 49 0.73 5.41 5.53
C ASP A 49 -0.39 5.18 6.54
N ASP A 50 -0.04 5.39 7.80
CA ASP A 50 -0.93 5.20 8.93
C ASP A 50 -1.25 6.55 9.59
N GLY A 51 -2.53 6.82 9.83
CA GLY A 51 -2.95 7.95 10.66
C GLY A 51 -2.77 9.38 10.09
N ILE A 52 -2.43 9.58 8.82
CA ILE A 52 -2.42 10.93 8.23
C ILE A 52 -3.84 11.29 7.82
N SER A 53 -4.48 12.17 8.59
CA SER A 53 -5.79 12.74 8.26
C SER A 53 -5.79 13.12 6.78
N GLY A 54 -6.81 12.69 6.03
CA GLY A 54 -6.89 12.86 4.57
C GLY A 54 -6.97 14.31 4.08
N LYS A 55 -6.58 15.28 4.90
CA LYS A 55 -6.65 16.72 4.66
C LYS A 55 -5.29 17.42 4.58
N THR A 56 -4.18 16.73 4.87
CA THR A 56 -2.85 17.35 4.83
C THR A 56 -1.91 16.49 4.00
N ASP A 57 -1.47 17.01 2.86
CA ASP A 57 -0.49 16.39 1.94
C ASP A 57 0.93 16.30 2.54
N ASP A 58 1.16 16.94 3.69
CA ASP A 58 2.50 17.25 4.21
C ASP A 58 3.19 16.15 5.05
N SER A 59 2.70 14.90 5.10
CA SER A 59 3.28 13.92 6.05
C SER A 59 3.42 12.48 5.55
N SER A 60 3.13 12.19 4.29
CA SER A 60 3.16 10.81 3.76
C SER A 60 4.58 10.37 3.40
N ALA A 61 5.42 10.14 4.41
CA ALA A 61 6.80 9.68 4.23
C ALA A 61 6.88 8.41 3.36
N SER A 62 5.92 7.48 3.50
CA SER A 62 5.89 6.26 2.71
C SER A 62 5.49 6.53 1.25
N PHE A 63 4.65 7.53 0.98
CA PHE A 63 4.33 7.94 -0.39
C PHE A 63 5.53 8.55 -1.10
N PHE A 64 6.25 9.47 -0.45
CA PHE A 64 7.45 10.05 -1.05
C PHE A 64 8.55 8.99 -1.25
N ARG A 65 8.73 8.07 -0.30
CA ARG A 65 9.63 6.92 -0.46
C ARG A 65 9.24 6.07 -1.68
N MET A 66 7.95 5.75 -1.83
CA MET A 66 7.44 5.03 -3.00
C MET A 66 7.74 5.76 -4.30
N VAL A 67 7.48 7.07 -4.35
CA VAL A 67 7.70 7.89 -5.54
C VAL A 67 9.18 7.92 -5.91
N ASP A 68 10.08 8.03 -4.94
CA ASP A 68 11.51 8.02 -5.21
C ASP A 68 12.01 6.64 -5.65
N ASP A 69 11.48 5.55 -5.07
CA ASP A 69 11.82 4.19 -5.48
C ASP A 69 11.31 3.84 -6.90
N VAL A 70 10.24 4.50 -7.39
CA VAL A 70 9.70 4.31 -8.75
C VAL A 70 10.44 5.16 -9.80
N LYS A 71 11.10 6.25 -9.40
CA LYS A 71 11.84 7.13 -10.34
C LYS A 71 13.19 6.55 -10.79
N LEU A 72 13.70 5.52 -10.10
CA LEU A 72 14.97 4.84 -10.38
C LEU A 72 14.79 3.72 -11.41
#